data_AF-A0A7H0FYL8-F1
#
_entry.id   AF-A0A7H0FYL8-F1
#
_cell.length_a   1.000
_cell.length_b   1.000
_cell.length_c   1.000
_cell.angle_alpha   90.00
_cell.angle_beta   90.00
_cell.angle_gamma   90.00
#
_symmetry.space_group_name_H-M   'P 1'
#
loop_
_entity.id
_entity.type
_entity.pdbx_description
1 polymer ?
#
loop_
_entity_poly.entity_id
_entity_poly.type
_entity_poly.pdbx_seq_one_letter_code
_entity_poly.pdbx_strand_id
1 'polypeptide(L)'
;MDKRFWISGVVMTIATALLGFVVHGLLLADDYNALVGTVMRSQEQANGMMQWMLLADACIGFAMTWIYRQGIGARSTLAQGIRFGIAVAFLTVIPQFLIYWVVTAMPAALVHKQLVFDSLRMVALGVLVAWLNPRRA
;
A
#
# COMPACT_ATOMS: atom_id res chain seq x y z
N MET A 1 -16.33 -16.21 -5.02
CA MET A 1 -15.05 -16.14 -4.28
C MET A 1 -14.84 -17.45 -3.54
N ASP A 2 -13.64 -18.01 -3.57
CA ASP A 2 -13.29 -19.29 -2.91
C ASP A 2 -12.55 -19.07 -1.58
N LYS A 3 -12.25 -20.14 -0.84
CA LYS A 3 -11.47 -20.08 0.41
C LYS A 3 -10.13 -19.34 0.23
N ARG A 4 -9.51 -19.52 -0.95
CA ARG A 4 -8.24 -18.89 -1.30
C ARG A 4 -8.33 -17.38 -1.42
N PHE A 5 -9.45 -16.85 -1.93
CA PHE A 5 -9.70 -15.41 -2.01
C PHE A 5 -9.63 -14.79 -0.62
N TRP A 6 -10.34 -15.38 0.34
CA TRP A 6 -10.41 -14.89 1.71
C TRP A 6 -9.07 -14.98 2.42
N ILE A 7 -8.36 -16.11 2.30
CA ILE A 7 -7.02 -16.26 2.88
C ILE A 7 -6.04 -15.25 2.26
N SER A 8 -6.01 -15.14 0.93
CA SER A 8 -5.14 -14.19 0.24
C SER A 8 -5.48 -12.75 0.64
N GLY A 9 -6.75 -12.39 0.74
CA GLY A 9 -7.19 -11.07 1.17
C GLY A 9 -6.67 -10.71 2.56
N VAL A 10 -6.86 -11.61 3.54
CA VAL A 10 -6.37 -11.42 4.91
C VAL A 10 -4.85 -11.32 4.97
N VAL A 11 -4.11 -12.21 4.28
CA VAL A 11 -2.65 -12.15 4.24
C VAL A 11 -2.18 -10.84 3.61
N MET A 12 -2.83 -10.40 2.53
CA MET A 12 -2.53 -9.13 1.88
C MET A 12 -2.82 -7.93 2.78
N THR A 13 -3.90 -7.96 3.57
CA THR A 13 -4.22 -6.94 4.58
C THR A 13 -3.12 -6.83 5.63
N ILE A 14 -2.66 -7.95 6.17
CA ILE A 14 -1.56 -7.97 7.14
C ILE A 14 -0.28 -7.43 6.48
N ALA A 15 0.01 -7.84 5.24
CA ALA A 15 1.20 -7.39 4.53
C ALA A 15 1.18 -5.88 4.24
N THR A 16 0.05 -5.29 3.86
CA THR A 16 -0.04 -3.83 3.67
C THR A 16 0.14 -3.08 4.99
N ALA A 17 -0.45 -3.55 6.09
CA ALA A 17 -0.28 -2.92 7.39
C ALA A 17 1.18 -2.97 7.86
N LEU A 18 1.85 -4.14 7.74
CA LEU A 18 3.25 -4.30 8.12
C LEU A 18 4.19 -3.45 7.28
N LEU A 19 4.03 -3.47 5.96
CA LEU A 19 4.88 -2.64 5.09
C LEU A 19 4.56 -1.14 5.25
N GLY A 20 3.30 -0.79 5.48
CA GLY A 20 2.89 0.58 5.81
C GLY A 20 3.54 1.06 7.10
N PHE A 21 3.61 0.21 8.14
CA PHE A 21 4.34 0.51 9.36
C PHE A 21 5.84 0.68 9.11
N VAL A 22 6.47 -0.19 8.30
CA VAL A 22 7.89 -0.04 7.95
C VAL A 22 8.15 1.29 7.24
N VAL A 23 7.32 1.66 6.26
CA VAL A 23 7.50 2.92 5.51
C VAL A 23 7.20 4.12 6.40
N HIS A 24 6.02 4.18 7.03
CA HIS A 24 5.55 5.39 7.70
C HIS A 24 5.94 5.47 9.18
N GLY A 25 5.94 4.35 9.88
CA GLY A 25 6.26 4.26 11.30
C GLY A 25 7.75 4.11 11.60
N LEU A 26 8.58 3.72 10.62
CA LEU A 26 10.03 3.64 10.79
C LEU A 26 10.77 4.57 9.83
N LEU A 27 10.68 4.35 8.50
CA LEU A 27 11.52 5.07 7.53
C LEU A 27 11.19 6.57 7.43
N LEU A 28 9.92 6.95 7.63
CA LEU A 28 9.44 8.34 7.54
C LEU A 28 9.05 8.92 8.90
N ALA A 29 9.30 8.22 10.00
CA ALA A 29 8.82 8.62 11.32
C ALA A 29 9.33 10.02 11.71
N ASP A 30 10.63 10.26 11.54
CA ASP A 30 11.25 11.55 11.87
C ASP A 30 10.74 12.68 10.98
N ASP A 31 10.54 12.41 9.68
CA ASP A 31 9.97 13.39 8.74
C ASP A 31 8.53 13.78 9.15
N TYR A 32 7.73 12.83 9.65
CA TYR A 32 6.38 13.10 10.12
C TYR A 32 6.35 13.82 11.47
N ASN A 33 7.20 13.42 12.41
CA ASN A 33 7.28 14.03 13.74
C ASN A 33 7.64 15.52 13.65
N ALA A 34 8.50 15.91 12.70
CA ALA A 34 8.83 17.30 12.43
C ALA A 34 7.63 18.15 11.93
N LEU A 35 6.54 17.51 11.48
CA LEU A 35 5.34 18.15 10.94
C LEU A 35 4.13 18.08 11.88
N VAL A 36 4.29 17.52 13.08
CA VAL A 36 3.21 17.47 14.07
C VAL A 36 2.83 18.88 14.52
N GLY A 37 1.53 19.17 14.54
CA GLY A 37 1.02 20.49 14.90
C GLY A 37 0.97 21.50 13.76
N THR A 38 1.45 21.12 12.56
CA THR A 38 1.28 21.91 11.33
C THR A 38 0.45 21.15 10.30
N VAL A 39 1.01 20.08 9.72
CA VAL A 39 0.37 19.25 8.70
C VAL A 39 -0.13 17.94 9.31
N MET A 40 0.63 17.37 10.25
CA MET A 40 0.32 16.07 10.86
C MET A 40 -0.45 16.23 12.17
N ARG A 41 -1.38 15.30 12.42
CA ARG A 41 -2.09 15.16 13.69
C ARG A 41 -1.13 14.81 14.81
N SER A 42 -1.52 15.07 16.06
CA SER A 42 -0.77 14.54 17.21
C SER A 42 -0.86 13.01 17.27
N GLN A 43 0.11 12.38 17.91
CA GLN A 43 0.14 10.92 18.07
C GLN A 43 -1.13 10.39 18.77
N GLU A 44 -1.62 11.10 19.79
CA GLU A 44 -2.83 10.73 20.52
C GLU A 44 -4.06 10.73 19.61
N GLN A 45 -4.23 11.79 18.82
CA GLN A 45 -5.32 11.88 17.85
C GLN A 45 -5.23 10.79 16.78
N ALA A 46 -4.02 10.54 16.25
CA ALA A 46 -3.79 9.49 15.26
C ALA A 46 -4.10 8.10 15.82
N ASN A 47 -3.68 7.81 17.06
CA ASN A 47 -3.95 6.55 17.74
C ASN A 47 -5.46 6.33 17.95
N GLY A 48 -6.22 7.38 18.28
CA GLY A 48 -7.69 7.33 18.38
C GLY A 48 -8.41 7.07 17.06
N MET A 49 -7.69 7.10 15.93
CA MET A 49 -8.21 6.86 14.58
C MET A 49 -7.64 5.58 13.94
N MET A 50 -6.89 4.76 14.68
CA MET A 50 -6.18 3.59 14.14
C MET A 50 -7.11 2.59 13.44
N GLN A 51 -8.38 2.47 13.86
CA GLN A 51 -9.38 1.63 13.20
C GLN A 51 -9.60 1.99 11.72
N TRP A 52 -9.45 3.27 11.35
CA TRP A 52 -9.58 3.70 9.96
C TRP A 52 -8.35 3.31 9.13
N MET A 53 -7.17 3.25 9.76
CA MET A 53 -5.98 2.72 9.12
C MET A 53 -6.14 1.22 8.83
N LEU A 54 -6.60 0.45 9.82
CA LEU A 54 -6.86 -0.98 9.66
C LEU A 54 -7.93 -1.25 8.58
N LEU A 55 -8.96 -0.41 8.51
CA LEU A 55 -9.97 -0.49 7.45
C LEU A 55 -9.36 -0.20 6.07
N ALA A 56 -8.49 0.81 5.96
CA ALA A 56 -7.81 1.13 4.71
C ALA A 56 -6.91 -0.04 4.24
N ASP A 57 -6.15 -0.64 5.17
CA ASP A 57 -5.33 -1.83 4.90
C ASP A 57 -6.18 -3.04 4.49
N ALA A 58 -7.35 -3.22 5.11
CA ALA A 58 -8.31 -4.24 4.69
C ALA A 58 -8.78 -4.01 3.25
N CYS A 59 -9.21 -2.78 2.93
CA CYS A 59 -9.64 -2.39 1.60
C CYS A 59 -8.54 -2.64 0.55
N ILE A 60 -7.30 -2.21 0.82
CA ILE A 60 -6.17 -2.43 -0.09
C ILE A 60 -5.92 -3.93 -0.29
N GLY A 61 -5.81 -4.70 0.80
CA GLY A 61 -5.49 -6.13 0.73
C GLY A 61 -6.52 -6.95 -0.05
N PHE A 62 -7.81 -6.72 0.19
CA PHE A 62 -8.90 -7.37 -0.52
C PHE A 62 -9.04 -6.88 -1.96
N ALA A 63 -8.91 -5.57 -2.22
CA ALA A 63 -9.00 -5.02 -3.57
C ALA A 63 -7.86 -5.52 -4.48
N MET A 64 -6.61 -5.50 -3.99
CA MET A 64 -5.48 -6.05 -4.72
C MET A 64 -5.67 -7.54 -5.04
N THR A 65 -6.11 -8.32 -4.05
CA THR A 65 -6.42 -9.75 -4.25
C THR A 65 -7.51 -9.95 -5.30
N TRP A 66 -8.59 -9.16 -5.24
CA TRP A 66 -9.70 -9.27 -6.18
C TRP A 66 -9.29 -8.93 -7.61
N ILE A 67 -8.73 -7.74 -7.82
CA ILE A 67 -8.37 -7.23 -9.14
C ILE A 67 -7.31 -8.15 -9.78
N TYR A 68 -6.29 -8.54 -9.02
CA TYR A 68 -5.25 -9.44 -9.52
C TYR A 68 -5.85 -10.72 -10.09
N ARG A 69 -6.81 -11.33 -9.37
CA ARG A 69 -7.45 -12.60 -9.76
C ARG A 69 -8.29 -12.52 -11.03
N GLN A 70 -8.82 -11.35 -11.37
CA GLN A 70 -9.56 -11.16 -12.62
C GLN A 70 -8.63 -11.10 -13.84
N GLY A 71 -7.40 -10.62 -13.67
CA GLY A 71 -6.43 -10.41 -14.74
C GLY A 71 -5.28 -11.41 -14.80
N ILE A 72 -5.33 -12.53 -14.06
CA ILE A 72 -4.23 -13.51 -14.11
C ILE A 72 -4.16 -14.14 -15.50
N GLY A 73 -2.97 -14.19 -16.08
CA GLY A 73 -2.73 -14.93 -17.32
C GLY A 73 -2.86 -16.45 -17.12
N ALA A 74 -2.44 -17.21 -18.13
CA ALA A 74 -2.41 -18.68 -18.05
C ALA A 74 -1.55 -19.20 -16.88
N ARG A 75 -0.52 -18.44 -16.49
CA ARG A 75 0.34 -18.71 -15.32
C ARG A 75 0.52 -17.46 -14.49
N SER A 76 0.53 -17.60 -13.17
CA SER A 76 1.00 -16.54 -12.28
C SER A 76 2.52 -16.52 -12.29
N THR A 77 3.13 -15.38 -12.63
CA THR A 77 4.59 -15.21 -12.70
C THR A 77 5.03 -14.01 -11.88
N LEU A 78 6.30 -13.98 -11.50
CA LEU A 78 6.93 -12.83 -10.83
C LEU A 78 6.75 -11.55 -11.66
N ALA A 79 7.00 -11.63 -12.97
CA ALA A 79 6.85 -10.49 -13.88
C ALA A 79 5.42 -9.93 -13.92
N GLN A 80 4.41 -10.81 -13.85
CA GLN A 80 3.01 -10.38 -13.77
C GLN A 80 2.72 -9.67 -12.44
N GLY A 81 3.27 -10.16 -11.32
CA GLY A 81 3.16 -9.52 -10.01
C GLY A 81 3.80 -8.12 -10.00
N ILE A 82 5.00 -7.98 -10.56
CA ILE A 82 5.70 -6.70 -10.68
C ILE A 82 4.87 -5.72 -11.52
N ARG A 83 4.44 -6.11 -12.73
CA ARG A 83 3.62 -5.27 -13.61
C ARG A 83 2.32 -4.84 -12.94
N PHE A 84 1.68 -5.75 -12.22
CA PHE A 84 0.47 -5.43 -11.46
C PHE A 84 0.74 -4.42 -10.35
N GLY A 85 1.78 -4.62 -9.55
CA GLY A 85 2.17 -3.70 -8.49
C GLY A 85 2.52 -2.30 -9.00
N ILE A 86 3.22 -2.21 -10.14
CA ILE A 86 3.48 -0.93 -10.83
C ILE A 86 2.15 -0.27 -11.22
N ALA A 87 1.23 -1.01 -11.85
CA ALA A 87 -0.07 -0.47 -12.23
C ALA A 87 -0.87 0.05 -11.02
N VAL A 88 -0.82 -0.68 -9.90
CA VAL A 88 -1.46 -0.23 -8.64
C VAL A 88 -0.77 1.02 -8.09
N ALA A 89 0.55 1.13 -8.14
CA ALA A 89 1.26 2.36 -7.73
C ALA A 89 0.81 3.59 -8.53
N PHE A 90 0.64 3.44 -9.85
CA PHE A 90 0.12 4.50 -10.71
C PHE A 90 -1.37 4.79 -10.49
N LEU A 91 -2.14 3.83 -9.98
CA LEU A 91 -3.55 4.01 -9.66
C LEU A 91 -3.75 4.71 -8.30
N THR A 92 -2.85 4.47 -7.33
CA THR A 92 -3.05 4.88 -5.93
C THR A 92 -1.97 5.85 -5.46
N VAL A 93 -0.76 5.36 -5.25
CA VAL A 93 0.35 6.06 -4.57
C VAL A 93 0.78 7.32 -5.31
N ILE A 94 1.06 7.19 -6.61
CA ILE A 94 1.63 8.29 -7.40
C ILE A 94 0.62 9.45 -7.50
N PRO A 95 -0.64 9.24 -7.92
CA PRO A 95 -1.61 10.32 -7.93
C PRO A 95 -1.87 10.90 -6.55
N GLN A 96 -1.99 10.07 -5.51
CA GLN A 96 -2.29 10.53 -4.15
C GLN A 96 -1.25 11.52 -3.65
N PHE A 97 0.04 11.18 -3.70
CA PHE A 97 1.08 12.04 -3.15
C PHE A 97 1.34 13.27 -4.03
N LEU A 98 1.19 13.17 -5.35
CA LEU A 98 1.29 14.35 -6.22
C LEU A 98 0.14 15.34 -5.97
N ILE A 99 -1.09 14.85 -5.85
CA ILE A 99 -2.24 15.70 -5.53
C ILE A 99 -2.06 16.31 -4.15
N TYR A 100 -1.69 15.52 -3.14
CA TYR A 100 -1.49 16.00 -1.78
C TYR A 100 -0.36 17.02 -1.69
N TRP A 101 0.70 16.87 -2.46
CA TRP A 101 1.75 17.88 -2.53
C TRP A 101 1.24 19.21 -3.08
N VAL A 102 0.32 19.18 -4.05
CA VAL A 102 -0.30 20.41 -4.58
C VAL A 102 -1.28 21.04 -3.58
N VAL A 103 -2.10 20.23 -2.91
CA VAL A 103 -3.19 20.75 -2.05
C VAL A 103 -2.79 20.98 -0.59
N THR A 104 -1.63 20.50 -0.16
CA THR A 104 -1.11 20.68 1.21
C THR A 104 0.29 21.27 1.20
N ALA A 105 0.69 21.90 2.31
CA ALA A 105 2.03 22.47 2.46
C ALA A 105 3.10 21.41 2.84
N MET A 106 3.04 20.22 2.21
CA MET A 106 3.98 19.12 2.47
C MET A 106 5.39 19.46 1.93
N PRO A 107 6.46 19.20 2.70
CA PRO A 107 7.82 19.38 2.20
C PRO A 107 8.11 18.46 1.01
N ALA A 108 8.71 19.02 -0.05
CA ALA A 108 9.02 18.25 -1.26
C ALA A 108 9.87 17.00 -0.96
N ALA A 109 10.85 17.10 -0.05
CA ALA A 109 11.69 15.96 0.32
C ALA A 109 10.88 14.77 0.88
N LEU A 110 9.88 15.03 1.73
CA LEU A 110 8.99 13.98 2.26
C LEU A 110 8.14 13.35 1.14
N VAL A 111 7.58 14.17 0.25
CA VAL A 111 6.78 13.69 -0.89
C VAL A 111 7.59 12.76 -1.79
N HIS A 112 8.85 13.10 -2.08
CA HIS A 112 9.73 12.23 -2.88
C HIS A 112 9.99 10.89 -2.20
N LYS A 113 10.27 10.89 -0.89
CA LYS A 113 10.45 9.65 -0.13
C LYS A 113 9.18 8.79 -0.15
N GLN A 114 8.01 9.40 0.03
CA GLN A 114 6.71 8.72 -0.05
C GLN A 114 6.48 8.08 -1.41
N LEU A 115 6.69 8.84 -2.49
CA LEU A 115 6.55 8.32 -3.85
C LEU A 115 7.45 7.10 -4.09
N VAL A 116 8.70 7.14 -3.63
CA VAL A 116 9.64 6.03 -3.83
C VAL A 116 9.25 4.83 -2.96
N PHE A 117 9.12 5.02 -1.64
CA PHE A 117 8.91 3.91 -0.71
C PHE A 117 7.54 3.25 -0.91
N ASP A 118 6.48 4.02 -1.12
CA ASP A 118 5.15 3.44 -1.30
C ASP A 118 4.97 2.83 -2.71
N SER A 119 5.67 3.32 -3.73
CA SER A 119 5.67 2.64 -5.03
C SER A 119 6.37 1.28 -4.94
N LEU A 120 7.53 1.22 -4.25
CA LEU A 120 8.22 -0.04 -3.98
C LEU A 120 7.36 -0.99 -3.14
N ARG A 121 6.62 -0.45 -2.15
CA ARG A 121 5.62 -1.19 -1.37
C ARG A 121 4.56 -1.83 -2.26
N MET A 122 3.97 -1.08 -3.20
CA MET A 122 2.97 -1.63 -4.13
C MET A 122 3.54 -2.72 -5.04
N VAL A 123 4.79 -2.58 -5.47
CA VAL A 123 5.48 -3.64 -6.24
C VAL A 123 5.67 -4.89 -5.40
N ALA A 124 6.14 -4.77 -4.15
CA ALA A 124 6.30 -5.90 -3.24
C ALA A 124 4.97 -6.62 -2.97
N LEU A 125 3.89 -5.85 -2.74
CA LEU A 125 2.53 -6.38 -2.60
C LEU A 125 2.03 -7.06 -3.89
N GLY A 126 2.37 -6.51 -5.06
CA GLY A 126 2.09 -7.11 -6.37
C GLY A 126 2.76 -8.48 -6.56
N VAL A 127 4.01 -8.62 -6.10
CA VAL A 127 4.73 -9.91 -6.08
C VAL A 127 4.08 -10.89 -5.11
N LEU A 128 3.73 -10.42 -3.91
CA LEU A 128 3.10 -11.27 -2.89
C LEU A 128 1.74 -11.81 -3.35
N VAL A 129 0.87 -10.97 -3.93
CA VAL A 129 -0.44 -11.43 -4.40
C VAL A 129 -0.31 -12.44 -5.54
N ALA A 130 0.70 -12.29 -6.40
CA ALA A 130 1.03 -13.26 -7.44
C ALA A 130 1.44 -14.62 -6.86
N TRP A 131 2.27 -14.60 -5.82
CA TRP A 131 2.72 -15.80 -5.11
C TRP A 131 1.58 -16.49 -4.32
N LEU A 132 0.65 -15.73 -3.75
CA LEU A 132 -0.52 -16.29 -3.05
C LEU A 132 -1.55 -16.89 -4.02
N ASN A 133 -1.56 -16.42 -5.27
CA ASN A 133 -2.51 -16.82 -6.30
C ASN A 133 -1.88 -17.53 -7.53
N PRO A 134 -1.03 -18.58 -7.40
CA PRO A 134 -0.64 -19.39 -8.54
C PRO A 134 -1.83 -19.98 -9.28
N ARG A 135 -1.90 -19.68 -10.58
CA ARG A 135 -2.49 -20.56 -11.58
C ARG A 135 -1.39 -21.49 -12.08
N ARG A 136 -1.48 -22.75 -11.63
CA ARG A 136 -0.69 -23.86 -12.19
C ARG A 136 -1.54 -24.40 -13.34
N ALA A 137 -0.94 -24.49 -14.53
CA ALA A 137 -1.56 -25.11 -15.68
C ALA A 137 -1.85 -26.59 -15.39
#